data_AF-A0A0H2YQV4-F1
#
_entry.id   AF-A0A0H2YQV4-F1
#
_cell.length_a   1.000
_cell.length_b   1.000
_cell.length_c   1.000
_cell.angle_alpha   90.00
_cell.angle_beta   90.00
_cell.angle_gamma   90.00
#
_symmetry.space_group_name_H-M   'P 1'
#
loop_
_entity.id
_entity.type
_entity.pdbx_description
1 polymer ?
#
loop_
_entity_poly.entity_id
_entity_poly.type
_entity_poly.pdbx_seq_one_letter_code
_entity_poly.pdbx_strand_id
1 'polypeptide(L)'
;MSNYEMCMTDEEFIRYNSYLRKMSKINPKFILDKTFSVSDEDIEKGKSLINEIENLAKDIKKAKTPKERNAINREKGKKLEELAGVMFNSAGLYSERNNLRDHTNEIDLLLIADDYNKLHKTILPEYLQNDILIECKNYNKTIKVDWVGKFFSLLTTHDGELGIIFSFDSFSGPGEWQSAKGLAKKIFLSEKRAILNIELKDIKEMLDNKGNIVSLIKEKYDALKHHVDFKALIKRHPAEK
;
A
#
# COMPACT_ATOMS: atom_id res chain seq x y z
N MET A 1 36.12 4.48 -31.35
CA MET A 1 35.27 4.30 -30.15
C MET A 1 34.41 3.08 -30.43
N SER A 2 34.66 1.97 -29.74
CA SER A 2 33.94 0.71 -29.96
C SER A 2 32.54 0.83 -29.34
N ASN A 3 31.50 0.74 -30.16
CA ASN A 3 30.13 0.54 -29.69
C ASN A 3 30.05 -0.88 -29.11
N TYR A 4 30.08 -0.99 -27.79
CA TYR A 4 29.62 -2.20 -27.12
C TYR A 4 28.09 -2.22 -27.18
N GLU A 5 27.52 -2.72 -28.27
CA GLU A 5 26.14 -3.19 -28.24
C GLU A 5 26.11 -4.45 -27.37
N MET A 6 25.73 -4.31 -26.11
CA MET A 6 25.30 -5.44 -25.28
C MET A 6 23.96 -5.97 -25.84
N CYS A 7 24.02 -6.67 -26.96
CA CYS A 7 22.87 -7.39 -27.48
C CYS A 7 22.85 -8.76 -26.82
N MET A 8 21.77 -9.06 -26.09
CA MET A 8 21.55 -10.38 -25.50
C MET A 8 21.50 -11.41 -26.63
N THR A 9 22.33 -12.44 -26.57
CA THR A 9 22.29 -13.54 -27.55
C THR A 9 21.01 -14.36 -27.40
N ASP A 10 20.60 -15.07 -28.47
CA ASP A 10 19.44 -15.96 -28.42
C ASP A 10 19.57 -17.02 -27.30
N GLU A 11 20.77 -17.53 -27.08
CA GLU A 11 21.05 -18.50 -26.01
C GLU A 11 20.88 -17.87 -24.62
N GLU A 12 21.37 -16.65 -24.41
CA GLU A 12 21.16 -15.89 -23.18
C GLU A 12 19.68 -15.57 -22.94
N PHE A 13 18.94 -15.21 -23.99
CA PHE A 13 17.51 -14.94 -23.91
C PHE A 13 16.72 -16.20 -23.55
N ILE A 14 17.00 -17.34 -24.18
CA ILE A 14 16.37 -18.62 -23.86
C ILE A 14 16.69 -19.04 -22.42
N ARG A 15 17.95 -18.86 -22.00
CA ARG A 15 18.38 -19.17 -20.63
C ARG A 15 17.68 -18.27 -19.60
N TYR A 16 17.60 -16.96 -19.88
CA TYR A 16 16.93 -15.99 -19.04
C TYR A 16 15.44 -16.31 -18.89
N ASN A 17 14.74 -16.54 -20.01
CA ASN A 17 13.31 -16.91 -19.97
C ASN A 17 13.07 -18.24 -19.27
N SER A 18 13.95 -19.24 -19.48
CA SER A 18 13.87 -20.53 -18.78
C SER A 18 14.05 -20.35 -17.27
N TYR A 19 14.97 -19.47 -16.85
CA TYR A 19 15.16 -19.10 -15.45
C TYR A 19 13.90 -18.43 -14.89
N LEU A 20 13.36 -17.40 -15.55
CA LEU A 20 12.14 -16.72 -15.12
C LEU A 20 10.96 -17.70 -14.96
N ARG A 21 10.77 -18.60 -15.94
CA ARG A 21 9.72 -19.62 -15.89
C ARG A 21 9.89 -20.59 -14.73
N LYS A 22 11.13 -21.02 -14.45
CA LYS A 22 11.43 -21.89 -13.30
C LYS A 22 11.13 -21.18 -11.99
N MET A 23 11.59 -19.94 -11.83
CA MET A 23 11.37 -19.16 -10.62
C MET A 23 9.89 -18.85 -10.40
N SER A 24 9.15 -18.52 -11.47
CA SER A 24 7.71 -18.25 -11.40
C SER A 24 6.88 -19.46 -10.98
N LYS A 25 7.33 -20.69 -11.25
CA LYS A 25 6.69 -21.91 -10.74
C LYS A 25 6.90 -22.10 -9.24
N ILE A 26 8.02 -21.61 -8.70
CA ILE A 26 8.37 -21.74 -7.27
C ILE A 26 7.70 -20.60 -6.49
N ASN A 27 7.84 -19.37 -6.96
CA ASN A 27 7.19 -18.19 -6.44
C ASN A 27 6.47 -17.46 -7.58
N PRO A 28 5.13 -17.55 -7.67
CA PRO A 28 4.35 -16.84 -8.68
C PRO A 28 4.53 -15.31 -8.69
N LYS A 29 5.03 -14.73 -7.59
CA LYS A 29 5.30 -13.29 -7.45
C LYS A 29 6.77 -12.94 -7.68
N PHE A 30 7.60 -13.90 -8.08
CA PHE A 30 9.05 -13.73 -8.19
C PHE A 30 9.49 -12.46 -8.94
N ILE A 31 8.87 -12.17 -10.09
CA ILE A 31 9.23 -11.00 -10.88
C ILE A 31 8.92 -9.71 -10.11
N LEU A 32 7.73 -9.59 -9.51
CA LEU A 32 7.37 -8.43 -8.70
C LEU A 32 8.31 -8.27 -7.51
N ASP A 33 8.56 -9.36 -6.79
CA ASP A 33 9.41 -9.34 -5.60
C ASP A 33 10.85 -8.96 -5.91
N LYS A 34 11.36 -9.39 -7.08
CA LYS A 34 12.72 -9.07 -7.49
C LYS A 34 12.86 -7.67 -8.06
N THR A 35 11.86 -7.17 -8.78
CA THR A 35 11.89 -5.85 -9.43
C THR A 35 11.59 -4.72 -8.44
N PHE A 36 10.67 -4.94 -7.50
CA PHE A 36 10.17 -3.90 -6.59
C PHE A 36 10.59 -4.13 -5.14
N SER A 37 11.72 -4.81 -4.91
CA SER A 37 12.27 -5.01 -3.58
C SER A 37 12.51 -3.67 -2.86
N VAL A 38 12.14 -3.61 -1.59
CA VAL A 38 12.40 -2.44 -0.74
C VAL A 38 13.91 -2.34 -0.46
N SER A 39 14.47 -1.12 -0.53
CA SER A 39 15.87 -0.87 -0.21
C SER A 39 16.15 -1.10 1.29
N ASP A 40 17.40 -1.43 1.66
CA ASP A 40 17.77 -1.59 3.07
C ASP A 40 17.57 -0.27 3.85
N GLU A 41 17.84 0.88 3.23
CA GLU A 41 17.60 2.21 3.80
C GLU A 41 16.12 2.44 4.11
N ASP A 42 15.22 2.14 3.17
CA ASP A 42 13.78 2.29 3.38
C ASP A 42 13.24 1.28 4.40
N ILE A 43 13.80 0.06 4.46
CA ILE A 43 13.46 -0.92 5.50
C ILE A 43 13.82 -0.37 6.89
N GLU A 44 15.04 0.14 7.05
CA GLU A 44 15.51 0.71 8.32
C GLU A 44 14.67 1.93 8.73
N LYS A 45 14.43 2.85 7.78
CA LYS A 45 13.60 4.04 8.02
C LYS A 45 12.16 3.67 8.36
N GLY A 46 11.55 2.76 7.62
CA GLY A 46 10.19 2.26 7.88
C GLY A 46 10.07 1.64 9.27
N LYS A 47 11.03 0.80 9.67
CA LYS A 47 11.07 0.21 11.02
C LYS A 47 11.25 1.26 12.11
N SER A 48 12.10 2.27 11.90
CA SER A 48 12.27 3.38 12.84
C SER A 48 10.97 4.15 13.05
N LEU A 49 10.30 4.55 11.96
CA LEU A 49 9.04 5.28 12.01
C LEU A 49 7.93 4.48 12.71
N ILE A 50 7.86 3.18 12.44
CA ILE A 50 6.93 2.28 13.13
C ILE A 50 7.17 2.30 14.64
N ASN A 51 8.42 2.19 15.09
CA ASN A 51 8.77 2.23 16.51
C ASN A 51 8.41 3.58 17.15
N GLU A 52 8.68 4.69 16.47
CA GLU A 52 8.29 6.05 16.91
C GLU A 52 6.77 6.16 17.09
N ILE A 53 6.00 5.72 16.09
CA ILE A 53 4.53 5.73 16.12
C ILE A 53 4.00 4.93 17.32
N GLU A 54 4.55 3.75 17.58
CA GLU A 54 4.15 2.92 18.71
C GLU A 54 4.49 3.55 20.07
N ASN A 55 5.64 4.20 20.18
CA ASN A 55 6.03 4.91 21.40
C ASN A 55 5.11 6.11 21.65
N LEU A 56 4.81 6.91 20.63
CA LEU A 56 3.83 7.99 20.71
C LEU A 56 2.45 7.47 21.12
N ALA A 57 2.03 6.30 20.62
CA ALA A 57 0.78 5.65 21.02
C ALA A 57 0.77 5.25 22.51
N LYS A 58 1.91 4.82 23.07
CA LYS A 58 2.05 4.56 24.51
C LYS A 58 1.99 5.86 25.31
N ASP A 59 2.61 6.93 24.82
CA ASP A 59 2.67 8.21 25.54
C ASP A 59 1.32 8.95 25.54
N ILE A 60 0.51 8.80 24.50
CA ILE A 60 -0.90 9.25 24.48
C ILE A 60 -1.69 8.69 25.67
N LYS A 61 -1.44 7.43 26.08
CA LYS A 61 -2.11 6.79 27.22
C LYS A 61 -1.64 7.34 28.57
N LYS A 62 -0.42 7.89 28.63
CA LYS A 62 0.19 8.44 29.86
C LYS A 62 -0.05 9.95 30.03
N ALA A 63 -0.37 10.66 28.95
CA ALA A 63 -0.57 12.10 28.95
C ALA A 63 -1.68 12.53 29.92
N LYS A 64 -1.38 13.53 30.74
CA LYS A 64 -2.25 13.96 31.85
C LYS A 64 -3.28 14.99 31.39
N THR A 65 -2.93 15.79 30.38
CA THR A 65 -3.80 16.88 29.91
C THR A 65 -4.32 16.63 28.48
N PRO A 66 -5.50 17.20 28.12
CA PRO A 66 -5.98 17.17 26.74
C PRO A 66 -5.02 17.84 25.74
N LYS A 67 -4.35 18.92 26.16
CA LYS A 67 -3.40 19.66 25.31
C LYS A 67 -2.19 18.80 24.94
N GLU A 68 -1.59 18.12 25.92
CA GLU A 68 -0.51 17.15 25.69
C GLU A 68 -0.97 16.04 24.74
N ARG A 69 -2.13 15.43 25.04
CA ARG A 69 -2.69 14.34 24.22
C ARG A 69 -2.86 14.75 22.76
N ASN A 70 -3.36 15.97 22.52
CA ASN A 70 -3.57 16.50 21.16
C ASN A 70 -2.25 16.77 20.43
N ALA A 71 -1.22 17.27 21.14
CA ALA A 71 0.09 17.48 20.56
C ALA A 71 0.73 16.15 20.12
N ILE A 72 0.73 15.14 21.00
CA ILE A 72 1.28 13.81 20.71
C ILE A 72 0.48 13.12 19.60
N ASN A 73 -0.86 13.25 19.59
CA ASN A 73 -1.69 12.72 18.50
C ASN A 73 -1.33 13.37 17.16
N ARG A 74 -1.10 14.68 17.12
CA ARG A 74 -0.71 15.38 15.89
C ARG A 74 0.65 14.88 15.38
N GLU A 75 1.61 14.72 16.27
CA GLU A 75 2.93 14.17 15.95
C GLU A 75 2.83 12.73 15.42
N LYS A 76 2.03 11.88 16.07
CA LYS A 76 1.76 10.51 15.60
C LYS A 76 1.13 10.49 14.21
N GLY A 77 0.27 11.47 13.90
CA GLY A 77 -0.33 11.63 12.57
C GLY A 77 0.71 11.94 11.50
N LYS A 78 1.57 12.94 11.75
CA LYS A 78 2.67 13.28 10.84
C LYS A 78 3.62 12.11 10.58
N LYS A 79 3.92 11.32 11.62
CA LYS A 79 4.76 10.13 11.48
C LYS A 79 4.10 9.03 10.67
N LEU A 80 2.77 8.91 10.74
CA LEU A 80 2.01 8.00 9.89
C LEU A 80 2.05 8.43 8.41
N GLU A 81 1.92 9.72 8.14
CA GLU A 81 2.07 10.31 6.80
C GLU A 81 3.49 10.11 6.25
N GLU A 82 4.52 10.35 7.07
CA GLU A 82 5.92 10.11 6.71
C GLU A 82 6.18 8.63 6.37
N LEU A 83 5.64 7.71 7.18
CA LEU A 83 5.72 6.28 6.90
C LEU A 83 4.99 5.92 5.61
N ALA A 84 3.85 6.55 5.32
CA ALA A 84 3.14 6.33 4.07
C ALA A 84 3.98 6.74 2.86
N GLY A 85 4.59 7.93 2.88
CA GLY A 85 5.47 8.40 1.80
C GLY A 85 6.61 7.42 1.50
N VAL A 86 7.33 6.99 2.55
CA VAL A 86 8.43 6.02 2.43
C VAL A 86 7.94 4.68 1.86
N MET A 87 6.90 4.10 2.47
CA MET A 87 6.52 2.72 2.15
C MET A 87 5.72 2.61 0.85
N PHE A 88 4.86 3.58 0.55
CA PHE A 88 4.06 3.55 -0.67
C PHE A 88 4.86 3.93 -1.93
N ASN A 89 5.96 4.66 -1.76
CA ASN A 89 6.86 4.98 -2.86
C ASN A 89 8.17 4.15 -2.89
N SER A 90 8.30 3.13 -2.02
CA SER A 90 9.55 2.34 -1.92
C SER A 90 9.91 1.55 -3.19
N ALA A 91 8.96 1.37 -4.11
CA ALA A 91 9.18 0.71 -5.39
C ALA A 91 9.74 1.66 -6.46
N GLY A 92 9.81 2.97 -6.18
CA GLY A 92 10.29 3.99 -7.11
C GLY A 92 9.40 4.17 -8.35
N LEU A 93 8.12 3.78 -8.27
CA LEU A 93 7.17 3.80 -9.37
C LEU A 93 6.43 5.14 -9.51
N TYR A 94 6.61 6.06 -8.56
CA TYR A 94 5.80 7.26 -8.51
C TYR A 94 6.61 8.48 -8.11
N SER A 95 6.18 9.63 -8.63
CA SER A 95 6.54 10.93 -8.08
C SER A 95 5.58 11.27 -6.94
N GLU A 96 6.14 11.54 -5.76
CA GLU A 96 5.37 11.86 -4.55
C GLU A 96 4.96 13.35 -4.51
N ARG A 97 3.72 13.59 -4.06
CA ARG A 97 3.18 14.90 -3.71
C ARG A 97 2.44 14.81 -2.37
N ASN A 98 2.97 15.51 -1.37
CA ASN A 98 2.45 15.50 0.00
C ASN A 98 1.59 16.73 0.31
N ASN A 99 0.60 16.57 1.19
CA ASN A 99 -0.22 17.64 1.74
C ASN A 99 -0.81 18.56 0.65
N LEU A 100 -1.37 17.96 -0.40
CA LEU A 100 -1.99 18.72 -1.47
C LEU A 100 -3.29 19.32 -0.95
N ARG A 101 -3.42 20.64 -1.08
CA ARG A 101 -4.65 21.35 -0.75
C ARG A 101 -5.27 21.84 -2.04
N ASP A 102 -6.41 21.27 -2.39
CA ASP A 102 -7.31 21.89 -3.35
C ASP A 102 -8.26 22.85 -2.62
N HIS A 103 -9.08 23.61 -3.34
CA HIS A 103 -10.01 24.57 -2.76
C HIS A 103 -11.08 23.96 -1.84
N THR A 104 -11.20 22.62 -1.82
CA THR A 104 -12.29 21.86 -1.20
C THR A 104 -11.82 20.78 -0.22
N ASN A 105 -10.62 20.20 -0.39
CA ASN A 105 -10.12 19.05 0.36
C ASN A 105 -8.58 19.06 0.51
N GLU A 106 -8.10 18.37 1.54
CA GLU A 106 -6.68 18.06 1.77
C GLU A 106 -6.48 16.59 1.39
N ILE A 107 -5.48 16.30 0.56
CA ILE A 107 -4.98 14.96 0.23
C ILE A 107 -3.65 14.79 0.96
N ASP A 108 -3.57 13.80 1.85
CA ASP A 108 -2.34 13.54 2.60
C ASP A 108 -1.17 13.18 1.66
N LEU A 109 -1.40 12.26 0.72
CA LEU A 109 -0.40 11.79 -0.23
C LEU A 109 -1.02 11.46 -1.61
N LEU A 110 -0.43 12.02 -2.67
CA LEU A 110 -0.70 11.66 -4.07
C LEU A 110 0.57 11.08 -4.69
N LEU A 111 0.45 9.89 -5.26
CA LEU A 111 1.49 9.22 -6.02
C LEU A 111 1.17 9.32 -7.51
N ILE A 112 2.01 10.02 -8.27
CA ILE A 112 1.83 10.25 -9.71
C ILE A 112 2.68 9.25 -10.48
N ALA A 113 2.08 8.45 -11.36
CA ALA A 113 2.80 7.41 -12.10
C ALA A 113 3.86 8.03 -13.01
N ASP A 114 5.13 7.66 -12.78
CA ASP A 114 6.26 8.22 -13.51
C ASP A 114 6.67 7.37 -14.72
N ASP A 115 7.78 7.71 -15.36
CA ASP A 115 8.27 6.96 -16.52
C ASP A 115 8.79 5.57 -16.15
N TYR A 116 9.32 5.37 -14.94
CA TYR A 116 9.73 4.05 -14.47
C TYR A 116 8.52 3.11 -14.33
N ASN A 117 7.40 3.61 -13.83
CA ASN A 117 6.13 2.90 -13.87
C ASN A 117 5.70 2.51 -15.28
N LYS A 118 5.77 3.45 -16.22
CA LYS A 118 5.41 3.19 -17.62
C LYS A 118 6.30 2.13 -18.28
N LEU A 119 7.57 2.02 -17.87
CA LEU A 119 8.47 0.97 -18.34
C LEU A 119 8.06 -0.43 -17.85
N HIS A 120 7.36 -0.51 -16.73
CA HIS A 120 6.97 -1.77 -16.09
C HIS A 120 5.50 -2.18 -16.31
N LYS A 121 4.78 -1.54 -17.24
CA LYS A 121 3.36 -1.84 -17.53
C LYS A 121 3.05 -3.32 -17.83
N THR A 122 4.00 -4.05 -18.41
CA THR A 122 3.81 -5.48 -18.74
C THR A 122 3.66 -6.36 -17.49
N ILE A 123 4.26 -5.95 -16.37
CA ILE A 123 4.26 -6.72 -15.11
C ILE A 123 3.39 -6.08 -14.03
N LEU A 124 3.13 -4.76 -14.12
CA LEU A 124 2.26 -4.05 -13.20
C LEU A 124 0.78 -4.27 -13.56
N PRO A 125 -0.08 -4.58 -12.58
CA PRO A 125 -1.52 -4.50 -12.76
C PRO A 125 -1.95 -3.10 -13.23
N GLU A 126 -2.96 -3.02 -14.09
CA GLU A 126 -3.45 -1.77 -14.71
C GLU A 126 -3.74 -0.66 -13.68
N TYR A 127 -4.37 -0.99 -12.55
CA TYR A 127 -4.69 -0.04 -11.48
C TYR A 127 -3.46 0.50 -10.72
N LEU A 128 -2.26 -0.05 -10.93
CA LEU A 128 -0.98 0.48 -10.44
C LEU A 128 -0.21 1.24 -11.55
N GLN A 129 -0.78 1.36 -12.75
CA GLN A 129 -0.17 2.12 -13.85
C GLN A 129 -0.63 3.59 -13.87
N ASN A 130 -1.55 3.94 -12.96
CA ASN A 130 -2.20 5.24 -12.84
C ASN A 130 -1.88 5.87 -11.48
N ASP A 131 -2.29 7.12 -11.30
CA ASP A 131 -2.09 7.87 -10.06
C ASP A 131 -2.87 7.24 -8.89
N ILE A 132 -2.29 7.31 -7.70
CA ILE A 132 -2.87 6.74 -6.47
C ILE A 132 -3.06 7.83 -5.43
N LEU A 133 -4.28 7.95 -4.93
CA LEU A 133 -4.60 8.82 -3.80
C LEU A 133 -4.49 8.03 -2.50
N ILE A 134 -3.83 8.61 -1.50
CA ILE A 134 -3.61 7.99 -0.20
C ILE A 134 -4.03 8.97 0.91
N GLU A 135 -4.89 8.48 1.79
CA GLU A 135 -5.36 9.19 2.97
C GLU A 135 -4.95 8.46 4.25
N CYS A 136 -4.20 9.15 5.11
CA CYS A 136 -3.72 8.66 6.38
C CYS A 136 -4.76 8.93 7.48
N LYS A 137 -5.18 7.87 8.17
CA LYS A 137 -6.15 7.97 9.26
C LYS A 137 -5.54 7.54 10.57
N ASN A 138 -5.16 8.57 11.34
CA ASN A 138 -4.65 8.43 12.69
C ASN A 138 -5.77 8.23 13.74
N TYR A 139 -6.59 7.20 13.56
CA TYR A 139 -7.68 6.86 14.47
C TYR A 139 -7.35 5.55 15.20
N ASN A 140 -7.55 5.52 16.52
CA ASN A 140 -7.43 4.29 17.33
C ASN A 140 -8.75 3.48 17.32
N LYS A 141 -9.50 3.54 16.21
CA LYS A 141 -10.78 2.88 16.00
C LYS A 141 -10.88 2.47 14.54
N THR A 142 -11.72 1.47 14.29
CA THR A 142 -12.04 1.04 12.93
C THR A 142 -12.58 2.17 12.07
N ILE A 143 -12.24 2.14 10.77
CA ILE A 143 -12.66 3.16 9.81
C ILE A 143 -14.15 2.96 9.50
N LYS A 144 -14.92 4.03 9.64
CA LYS A 144 -16.38 4.03 9.48
C LYS A 144 -16.81 4.32 8.05
N VAL A 145 -18.09 4.05 7.76
CA VAL A 145 -18.72 4.23 6.44
C VAL A 145 -18.58 5.65 5.90
N ASP A 146 -18.72 6.64 6.79
CA ASP A 146 -18.62 8.07 6.45
C ASP A 146 -17.25 8.42 5.88
N TRP A 147 -16.18 7.82 6.41
CA TRP A 147 -14.82 8.01 5.88
C TRP A 147 -14.64 7.42 4.49
N VAL A 148 -15.15 6.21 4.25
CA VAL A 148 -15.11 5.59 2.91
C VAL A 148 -15.90 6.44 1.91
N GLY A 149 -17.08 6.95 2.28
CA GLY A 149 -17.89 7.80 1.41
C GLY A 149 -17.25 9.17 1.10
N LYS A 150 -16.63 9.81 2.11
CA LYS A 150 -15.86 11.05 1.91
C LYS A 150 -14.67 10.83 0.99
N PHE A 151 -13.89 9.77 1.24
CA PHE A 151 -12.73 9.47 0.42
C PHE A 151 -13.11 9.05 -1.01
N PHE A 152 -14.23 8.33 -1.18
CA PHE A 152 -14.78 8.06 -2.51
C PHE A 152 -15.13 9.34 -3.27
N SER A 153 -15.70 10.33 -2.59
CA SER A 153 -16.01 11.63 -3.20
C SER A 153 -14.74 12.31 -3.69
N LEU A 154 -13.68 12.31 -2.87
CA LEU A 154 -12.36 12.85 -3.22
C LEU A 154 -11.71 12.10 -4.40
N LEU A 155 -11.78 10.77 -4.38
CA LEU A 155 -11.29 9.92 -5.47
C LEU A 155 -12.03 10.22 -6.78
N THR A 156 -13.34 10.45 -6.70
CA THR A 156 -14.19 10.82 -7.84
C THR A 156 -13.81 12.16 -8.43
N THR A 157 -13.60 13.19 -7.60
CA THR A 157 -13.24 14.53 -8.09
C THR A 157 -11.85 14.60 -8.73
N HIS A 158 -10.98 13.64 -8.42
CA HIS A 158 -9.62 13.52 -8.99
C HIS A 158 -9.52 12.48 -10.10
N ASP A 159 -10.65 11.91 -10.54
CA ASP A 159 -10.71 10.83 -11.52
C ASP A 159 -9.81 9.62 -11.21
N GLY A 160 -9.59 9.33 -9.91
CA GLY A 160 -8.74 8.23 -9.49
C GLY A 160 -9.45 6.87 -9.55
N GLU A 161 -8.72 5.84 -9.98
CA GLU A 161 -9.21 4.46 -10.02
C GLU A 161 -8.92 3.69 -8.73
N LEU A 162 -7.79 4.00 -8.08
CA LEU A 162 -7.33 3.37 -6.85
C LEU A 162 -7.11 4.44 -5.77
N GLY A 163 -7.78 4.25 -4.64
CA GLY A 163 -7.53 4.99 -3.40
C GLY A 163 -7.13 4.06 -2.27
N ILE A 164 -6.23 4.52 -1.40
CA ILE A 164 -5.78 3.78 -0.22
C ILE A 164 -6.07 4.61 1.04
N ILE A 165 -6.80 4.02 1.98
CA ILE A 165 -6.87 4.52 3.35
C ILE A 165 -5.81 3.78 4.16
N PHE A 166 -4.76 4.49 4.57
CA PHE A 166 -3.72 3.98 5.44
C PHE A 166 -4.07 4.26 6.91
N SER A 167 -4.23 3.23 7.73
CA SER A 167 -4.76 3.39 9.09
C SER A 167 -4.11 2.45 10.11
N PHE A 168 -4.41 2.66 11.39
CA PHE A 168 -4.02 1.73 12.45
C PHE A 168 -4.90 0.48 12.48
N ASP A 169 -6.20 0.67 12.28
CA ASP A 169 -7.22 -0.37 12.38
C ASP A 169 -7.97 -0.54 11.06
N SER A 170 -8.51 -1.75 10.89
CA SER A 170 -9.32 -2.15 9.74
C SER A 170 -10.61 -1.33 9.52
N PHE A 171 -11.20 -1.47 8.34
CA PHE A 171 -12.58 -1.06 8.06
C PHE A 171 -13.59 -1.71 9.02
N SER A 172 -14.53 -0.90 9.52
CA SER A 172 -15.65 -1.36 10.34
C SER A 172 -16.58 -2.29 9.56
N GLY A 173 -17.20 -3.23 10.28
CA GLY A 173 -18.18 -4.19 9.76
C GLY A 173 -17.91 -5.61 10.27
N PRO A 174 -18.88 -6.27 10.94
CA PRO A 174 -18.68 -7.64 11.41
C PRO A 174 -18.70 -8.66 10.26
N GLY A 175 -19.23 -8.28 9.10
CA GLY A 175 -19.19 -9.07 7.87
C GLY A 175 -18.76 -8.25 6.65
N GLU A 176 -18.49 -8.98 5.57
CA GLU A 176 -17.90 -8.46 4.34
C GLU A 176 -18.79 -7.48 3.56
N TRP A 177 -20.10 -7.51 3.78
CA TRP A 177 -21.08 -6.67 3.09
C TRP A 177 -21.68 -5.57 3.97
N GLN A 178 -21.13 -5.40 5.17
CA GLN A 178 -21.65 -4.46 6.17
C GLN A 178 -20.68 -3.30 6.39
N SER A 179 -21.24 -2.17 6.79
CA SER A 179 -20.48 -0.97 7.18
C SER A 179 -19.43 -0.57 6.14
N ALA A 180 -18.21 -0.18 6.56
CA ALA A 180 -17.20 0.38 5.67
C ALA A 180 -16.71 -0.65 4.63
N LYS A 181 -16.54 -1.92 5.04
CA LYS A 181 -16.20 -3.02 4.12
C LYS A 181 -17.23 -3.17 3.01
N GLY A 182 -18.51 -3.20 3.39
CA GLY A 182 -19.61 -3.33 2.43
C GLY A 182 -19.71 -2.14 1.47
N LEU A 183 -19.48 -0.92 1.96
CA LEU A 183 -19.48 0.26 1.09
C LEU A 183 -18.33 0.22 0.07
N ALA A 184 -17.10 -0.10 0.50
CA ALA A 184 -15.95 -0.22 -0.41
C ALA A 184 -16.20 -1.27 -1.51
N LYS A 185 -16.82 -2.42 -1.17
CA LYS A 185 -17.21 -3.43 -2.17
C LYS A 185 -18.27 -2.94 -3.14
N LYS A 186 -19.28 -2.23 -2.64
CA LYS A 186 -20.34 -1.67 -3.49
C LYS A 186 -19.78 -0.66 -4.49
N ILE A 187 -18.90 0.24 -4.03
CA ILE A 187 -18.20 1.22 -4.88
C ILE A 187 -17.38 0.50 -5.95
N PHE A 188 -16.61 -0.53 -5.58
CA PHE A 188 -15.84 -1.32 -6.55
C PHE A 188 -16.71 -1.98 -7.62
N LEU A 189 -17.89 -2.50 -7.23
CA LEU A 189 -18.78 -3.17 -8.16
C LEU A 189 -19.52 -2.19 -9.09
N SER A 190 -20.02 -1.06 -8.55
CA SER A 190 -20.82 -0.09 -9.31
C SER A 190 -19.97 0.90 -10.12
N GLU A 191 -18.89 1.42 -9.53
CA GLU A 191 -18.10 2.52 -10.11
C GLU A 191 -16.75 2.05 -10.69
N LYS A 192 -16.39 0.78 -10.50
CA LYS A 192 -15.07 0.23 -10.87
C LYS A 192 -13.88 0.95 -10.22
N ARG A 193 -14.12 1.65 -9.11
CA ARG A 193 -13.08 2.32 -8.31
C ARG A 193 -12.78 1.51 -7.05
N ALA A 194 -11.50 1.26 -6.79
CA ALA A 194 -11.06 0.49 -5.63
C ALA A 194 -10.70 1.43 -4.47
N ILE A 195 -11.26 1.17 -3.29
CA ILE A 195 -10.84 1.78 -2.04
C ILE A 195 -10.31 0.68 -1.13
N LEU A 196 -8.99 0.68 -0.94
CA LEU A 196 -8.30 -0.31 -0.12
C LEU A 196 -8.04 0.23 1.28
N ASN A 197 -8.00 -0.68 2.24
CA ASN A 197 -7.47 -0.39 3.56
C ASN A 197 -6.16 -1.14 3.75
N ILE A 198 -5.09 -0.38 3.94
CA ILE A 198 -3.81 -0.91 4.37
C ILE A 198 -3.60 -0.45 5.81
N GLU A 199 -3.35 -1.41 6.68
CA GLU A 199 -3.17 -1.20 8.10
C GLU A 199 -1.68 -1.09 8.43
N LEU A 200 -1.33 -0.40 9.52
CA LEU A 200 0.06 -0.35 10.01
C LEU A 200 0.64 -1.76 10.23
N LYS A 201 -0.19 -2.72 10.63
CA LYS A 201 0.23 -4.13 10.76
C LYS A 201 0.57 -4.78 9.43
N ASP A 202 -0.08 -4.40 8.33
CA ASP A 202 0.21 -4.95 7.01
C ASP A 202 1.62 -4.52 6.57
N ILE A 203 2.00 -3.27 6.84
CA ILE A 203 3.35 -2.74 6.57
C ILE A 203 4.40 -3.46 7.42
N LYS A 204 4.12 -3.72 8.71
CA LYS A 204 5.02 -4.50 9.58
C LYS A 204 5.23 -5.91 9.04
N GLU A 205 4.15 -6.63 8.78
CA GLU A 205 4.21 -7.99 8.24
C GLU A 205 4.93 -8.04 6.90
N MET A 206 4.72 -7.04 6.04
CA MET A 206 5.45 -6.90 4.78
C MET A 206 6.96 -6.75 5.02
N LEU A 207 7.39 -5.85 5.91
CA LEU A 207 8.80 -5.63 6.23
C LEU A 207 9.46 -6.86 6.88
N ASP A 208 8.75 -7.53 7.79
CA ASP A 208 9.26 -8.71 8.50
C ASP A 208 9.46 -9.90 7.54
N ASN A 209 8.56 -10.04 6.56
CA ASN A 209 8.63 -11.09 5.53
C ASN A 209 9.49 -10.70 4.32
N LYS A 210 10.16 -9.54 4.33
CA LYS A 210 10.90 -9.00 3.18
C LYS A 210 10.06 -8.90 1.90
N GLY A 211 8.78 -8.59 2.06
CA GLY A 211 7.85 -8.31 0.97
C GLY A 211 8.02 -6.91 0.39
N ASN A 212 7.12 -6.55 -0.53
CA ASN A 212 7.11 -5.24 -1.18
C ASN A 212 5.69 -4.68 -1.31
N ILE A 213 5.59 -3.36 -1.50
CA ILE A 213 4.32 -2.65 -1.50
C ILE A 213 3.43 -3.02 -2.70
N VAL A 214 4.03 -3.31 -3.87
CA VAL A 214 3.29 -3.71 -5.08
C VAL A 214 2.54 -5.02 -4.83
N SER A 215 3.23 -6.02 -4.26
CA SER A 215 2.64 -7.29 -3.86
C SER A 215 1.55 -7.10 -2.80
N LEU A 216 1.77 -6.26 -1.79
CA LEU A 216 0.78 -5.98 -0.75
C LEU A 216 -0.50 -5.33 -1.31
N ILE A 217 -0.37 -4.28 -2.14
CA ILE A 217 -1.52 -3.62 -2.76
C ILE A 217 -2.27 -4.61 -3.66
N LYS A 218 -1.54 -5.43 -4.44
CA LYS A 218 -2.14 -6.46 -5.28
C LYS A 218 -2.95 -7.47 -4.48
N GLU A 219 -2.44 -7.96 -3.37
CA GLU A 219 -3.18 -8.88 -2.49
C GLU A 219 -4.47 -8.26 -1.95
N LYS A 220 -4.40 -7.00 -1.49
CA LYS A 220 -5.58 -6.26 -0.99
C LYS A 220 -6.61 -6.02 -2.10
N TYR A 221 -6.16 -5.69 -3.31
CA TYR A 221 -7.01 -5.51 -4.47
C TYR A 221 -7.68 -6.82 -4.89
N ASP A 222 -6.93 -7.91 -4.97
CA ASP A 222 -7.46 -9.25 -5.28
C ASP A 222 -8.48 -9.70 -4.23
N ALA A 223 -8.28 -9.34 -2.95
CA ALA A 223 -9.21 -9.65 -1.87
C ALA A 223 -10.55 -8.95 -2.07
N LEU A 224 -10.49 -7.66 -2.43
CA LEU A 224 -11.66 -6.85 -2.76
C LEU A 224 -12.40 -7.43 -3.98
N LYS A 225 -11.65 -7.73 -5.05
CA LYS A 225 -12.16 -8.23 -6.33
C LYS A 225 -12.81 -9.61 -6.23
N HIS A 226 -12.17 -10.54 -5.52
CA HIS A 226 -12.67 -11.91 -5.38
C HIS A 226 -13.62 -12.09 -4.19
N HIS A 227 -13.82 -11.03 -3.41
CA HIS A 227 -14.65 -11.02 -2.20
C HIS A 227 -14.18 -12.04 -1.14
N VAL A 228 -12.87 -12.25 -1.03
CA VAL A 228 -12.24 -13.23 -0.14
C VAL A 228 -11.56 -12.53 1.03
N ASP A 229 -11.69 -13.10 2.24
CA ASP A 229 -10.80 -12.77 3.36
C ASP A 229 -9.59 -13.70 3.34
N PHE A 230 -8.45 -13.24 2.81
CA PHE A 230 -7.25 -14.07 2.75
C PHE A 230 -6.69 -14.43 4.13
N LYS A 231 -7.09 -13.76 5.21
CA LYS A 231 -6.74 -14.21 6.58
C LYS A 231 -7.33 -15.59 6.90
N ALA A 232 -8.44 -15.96 6.27
CA ALA A 232 -9.02 -17.30 6.40
C ALA A 232 -8.31 -18.37 5.53
N LEU A 233 -7.48 -17.95 4.58
CA LEU A 233 -6.76 -18.83 3.64
C LEU A 233 -5.29 -19.05 4.01
N ILE A 234 -4.74 -18.30 4.97
CA ILE A 234 -3.46 -18.63 5.62
C ILE A 234 -3.70 -19.86 6.53
N LYS A 235 -3.84 -21.04 5.93
CA LYS A 235 -3.56 -22.28 6.64
C LYS A 235 -2.05 -22.38 6.75
N ARG A 236 -1.55 -22.59 7.98
CA ARG A 236 -0.15 -22.95 8.24
C ARG A 236 0.27 -24.05 7.25
N HIS A 237 1.39 -23.84 6.57
CA HIS A 237 1.94 -24.89 5.74
C HIS A 237 2.29 -26.09 6.65
N PRO A 238 1.99 -27.35 6.29
CA PRO A 238 2.32 -28.52 7.12
C PRO A 238 3.82 -28.68 7.45
N ALA A 239 4.68 -27.86 6.85
CA ALA A 239 6.12 -27.81 7.07
C ALA A 239 6.56 -26.76 8.11
N GLU A 240 5.65 -25.92 8.60
CA GLU A 240 5.86 -25.10 9.79
C GLU A 240 5.61 -25.98 11.02
N LYS A 241 6.63 -26.75 11.41
CA LYS A 241 6.74 -27.33 12.75
C LYS A 241 7.56 -26.43 13.64
#